data_AF-A0A7Y0S0X6-F1
#
_entry.id   AF-A0A7Y0S0X6-F1
#
_cell.length_a   1.000
_cell.length_b   1.000
_cell.length_c   1.000
_cell.angle_alpha   90.00
_cell.angle_beta   90.00
_cell.angle_gamma   90.00
#
_symmetry.space_group_name_H-M   'P 1'
#
loop_
_entity.id
_entity.type
_entity.pdbx_description
1 polymer ?
#
loop_
_entity_poly.entity_id
_entity_poly.type
_entity_poly.pdbx_seq_one_letter_code
_entity_poly.pdbx_strand_id
1 'polypeptide(L)'
;VAGAVITVIAVIGAINAFNMVDGIDGLLGGLASVTFTALGIVFAYNGNEYLATICLMIVTAMLPYIFLNLGFPLGRRFKIFMGDAGSMFIG
;
A
#
# COMPACT_ATOMS: atom_id res chain seq x y z
N VAL A 1 2.91 20.97 18.88
CA VAL A 1 3.44 21.64 17.66
C VAL A 1 4.48 20.79 16.95
N ALA A 2 5.58 20.38 17.60
CA ALA A 2 6.60 19.53 16.98
C ALA A 2 6.05 18.21 16.40
N GLY A 3 5.20 17.49 17.15
CA GLY A 3 4.58 16.25 16.67
C GLY A 3 3.79 16.42 15.38
N ALA A 4 2.97 17.49 15.28
CA ALA A 4 2.19 17.77 14.07
C ALA A 4 3.07 18.04 12.85
N VAL A 5 4.15 18.80 13.00
CA VAL A 5 5.11 19.07 11.92
C VAL A 5 5.79 17.79 11.46
N ILE A 6 6.22 16.95 12.41
CA ILE A 6 6.84 15.65 12.10
C ILE A 6 5.85 14.75 11.35
N THR A 7 4.59 14.67 11.80
CA THR A 7 3.56 13.87 11.12
C THR A 7 3.32 14.34 9.69
N VAL A 8 3.21 15.65 9.46
CA VAL A 8 3.02 16.20 8.11
C VAL A 8 4.18 15.82 7.18
N ILE A 9 5.42 15.99 7.66
CA ILE A 9 6.62 15.63 6.87
C ILE A 9 6.65 14.11 6.62
N ALA A 10 6.33 13.30 7.61
CA ALA A 10 6.30 11.84 7.48
C ALA A 10 5.26 11.38 6.45
N VAL A 11 4.05 11.95 6.48
CA VAL A 11 2.97 11.62 5.53
C VAL A 11 3.34 12.06 4.12
N ILE A 12 3.83 13.30 3.93
CA ILE A 12 4.28 13.77 2.61
C ILE A 12 5.44 12.90 2.10
N GLY A 13 6.38 12.54 2.98
CA GLY A 13 7.49 11.65 2.65
C GLY A 13 7.02 10.27 2.20
N ALA A 14 6.07 9.68 2.92
CA ALA A 14 5.48 8.38 2.59
C ALA A 14 4.76 8.41 1.23
N ILE A 15 3.88 9.38 1.00
CA ILE A 15 3.18 9.58 -0.28
C ILE A 15 4.16 9.63 -1.46
N ASN A 16 5.21 10.46 -1.35
CA ASN A 16 6.19 10.60 -2.43
C ASN A 16 7.05 9.34 -2.59
N ALA A 17 7.45 8.70 -1.49
CA ALA A 17 8.24 7.46 -1.54
C ALA A 17 7.46 6.33 -2.23
N PHE A 18 6.18 6.13 -1.89
CA PHE A 18 5.34 5.13 -2.54
C PHE A 18 5.09 5.46 -4.02
N ASN A 19 4.88 6.72 -4.37
CA ASN A 19 4.77 7.13 -5.77
C ASN A 19 6.04 6.80 -6.58
N MET A 20 7.24 7.05 -6.02
CA MET A 20 8.52 6.69 -6.67
C MET A 20 8.72 5.18 -6.83
N VAL A 21 8.21 4.37 -5.88
CA VAL A 21 8.32 2.91 -5.89
C VAL A 21 7.44 2.26 -6.96
N ASP A 22 6.35 2.91 -7.40
CA ASP A 22 5.44 2.41 -8.45
C ASP A 22 6.10 2.28 -9.84
N GLY A 23 7.38 2.60 -9.97
CA GLY A 23 8.15 2.42 -11.22
C GLY A 23 8.55 0.98 -11.54
N ILE A 24 8.39 0.03 -10.60
CA ILE A 24 8.79 -1.38 -10.78
C ILE A 24 7.58 -2.30 -10.57
N ASP A 25 7.34 -3.19 -11.55
CA ASP A 25 6.25 -4.16 -11.51
C ASP A 25 6.27 -5.02 -10.24
N GLY A 26 5.16 -4.99 -9.50
CA GLY A 26 4.90 -5.74 -8.28
C GLY A 26 5.53 -5.14 -7.03
N LEU A 27 6.43 -4.16 -7.14
CA LEU A 27 7.18 -3.64 -6.00
C LEU A 27 6.27 -2.85 -5.04
N LEU A 28 5.48 -1.90 -5.55
CA LEU A 28 4.54 -1.13 -4.73
C LEU A 28 3.54 -2.03 -4.02
N GLY A 29 2.90 -2.93 -4.76
CA GLY A 29 1.90 -3.84 -4.18
C GLY A 29 2.51 -4.76 -3.12
N GLY A 30 3.73 -5.25 -3.33
CA GLY A 30 4.45 -6.06 -2.35
C GLY A 30 4.78 -5.27 -1.06
N LEU A 31 5.36 -4.08 -1.19
CA LEU A 31 5.69 -3.24 -0.03
C LEU A 31 4.44 -2.80 0.74
N ALA A 32 3.37 -2.43 0.03
CA ALA A 32 2.08 -2.09 0.63
C ALA A 32 1.51 -3.27 1.40
N SER A 33 1.53 -4.47 0.80
CA SER A 33 1.01 -5.69 1.44
C SER A 33 1.76 -6.02 2.73
N VAL A 34 3.09 -5.94 2.73
CA VAL A 34 3.90 -6.18 3.94
C VAL A 34 3.61 -5.14 5.01
N THR A 35 3.59 -3.85 4.63
CA THR A 35 3.35 -2.73 5.56
C THR A 35 1.98 -2.82 6.23
N PHE A 36 0.91 -2.97 5.44
CA PHE A 36 -0.45 -3.06 5.97
C PHE A 36 -0.69 -4.37 6.73
N THR A 37 -0.06 -5.48 6.35
CA THR A 37 -0.15 -6.71 7.15
C THR A 37 0.49 -6.51 8.52
N ALA A 38 1.67 -5.91 8.59
CA ALA A 38 2.33 -5.62 9.86
C ALA A 38 1.52 -4.67 10.74
N LEU A 39 0.98 -3.59 10.17
CA LEU A 39 0.10 -2.66 10.89
C LEU A 39 -1.19 -3.35 11.35
N GLY A 40 -1.81 -4.18 10.51
CA GLY A 40 -3.01 -4.93 10.87
C GLY A 40 -2.78 -5.85 12.06
N ILE A 41 -1.64 -6.56 12.09
CA ILE A 41 -1.24 -7.40 13.23
C ILE A 41 -1.07 -6.55 14.49
N VAL A 42 -0.37 -5.41 14.41
CA VAL A 42 -0.18 -4.50 15.55
C VAL A 42 -1.52 -3.97 16.06
N PHE A 43 -2.42 -3.54 15.19
CA PHE A 43 -3.73 -3.05 15.59
C PHE A 43 -4.61 -4.14 16.21
N ALA A 44 -4.57 -5.36 15.68
CA ALA A 44 -5.28 -6.49 16.26
C ALA A 44 -4.79 -6.79 17.69
N TYR A 45 -3.47 -6.80 17.92
CA TYR A 45 -2.91 -6.99 19.27
C TYR A 45 -3.27 -5.88 20.25
N ASN A 46 -3.47 -4.66 19.77
CA ASN A 46 -3.88 -3.52 20.60
C ASN A 46 -5.40 -3.43 20.79
N GLY A 47 -6.17 -4.41 20.30
CA GLY A 47 -7.64 -4.42 20.40
C GLY A 47 -8.35 -3.40 19.49
N ASN A 48 -7.64 -2.81 18.51
CA ASN A 48 -8.23 -1.89 17.54
C ASN A 48 -8.68 -2.67 16.29
N GLU A 49 -9.82 -3.36 16.41
CA GLU A 49 -10.37 -4.21 15.36
C GLU A 49 -10.72 -3.42 14.09
N TYR A 50 -11.15 -2.16 14.23
CA TYR A 50 -11.51 -1.32 13.09
C TYR A 50 -10.32 -1.04 12.18
N LEU A 51 -9.20 -0.55 12.73
CA LEU A 51 -8.00 -0.30 11.95
C LEU A 51 -7.37 -1.59 11.42
N ALA A 52 -7.38 -2.67 12.21
CA ALA A 52 -6.92 -3.98 11.77
C ALA A 52 -7.70 -4.47 10.53
N THR A 53 -9.03 -4.31 10.55
CA THR A 53 -9.90 -4.68 9.43
C THR A 53 -9.63 -3.84 8.19
N ILE A 54 -9.42 -2.53 8.34
CA ILE A 54 -9.03 -1.66 7.21
C ILE A 54 -7.72 -2.12 6.57
N CYS A 55 -6.70 -2.38 7.38
CA CYS A 55 -5.43 -2.87 6.88
C CYS A 55 -5.59 -4.19 6.12
N LEU A 56 -6.36 -5.14 6.66
CA LEU A 56 -6.63 -6.42 6.00
C LEU A 56 -7.38 -6.22 4.68
N MET A 57 -8.38 -5.34 4.64
CA MET A 57 -9.12 -5.02 3.41
C MET A 57 -8.18 -4.48 2.33
N ILE A 58 -7.27 -3.57 2.67
CA ILE A 58 -6.28 -3.04 1.72
C ILE A 58 -5.39 -4.18 1.19
N VAL A 59 -4.87 -5.04 2.06
CA VAL A 59 -4.05 -6.20 1.64
C VAL A 59 -4.84 -7.12 0.69
N THR A 60 -6.09 -7.44 1.01
CA THR A 60 -6.93 -8.28 0.14
C THR A 60 -7.21 -7.63 -1.21
N ALA A 61 -7.39 -6.31 -1.26
CA ALA A 61 -7.54 -5.56 -2.50
C ALA A 61 -6.24 -5.47 -3.32
N MET A 62 -5.08 -5.51 -2.66
CA MET A 62 -3.78 -5.53 -3.34
C MET A 62 -3.50 -6.85 -4.05
N LEU A 63 -4.04 -7.99 -3.59
CA LEU A 63 -3.80 -9.29 -4.21
C LEU A 63 -4.14 -9.34 -5.71
N PRO A 64 -5.39 -9.05 -6.16
CA PRO A 64 -5.71 -9.06 -7.59
C PRO A 64 -4.91 -8.00 -8.36
N TYR A 65 -4.64 -6.84 -7.76
CA TYR A 65 -3.80 -5.81 -8.36
C TYR A 65 -2.38 -6.32 -8.62
N ILE A 66 -1.71 -6.94 -7.65
CA ILE A 66 -0.34 -7.47 -7.79
C ILE A 66 -0.27 -8.50 -8.92
N PHE A 67 -1.23 -9.42 -8.98
CA PHE A 67 -1.28 -10.42 -10.05
C PHE A 67 -1.35 -9.76 -11.43
N LEU A 68 -2.30 -8.83 -11.61
CA LEU A 68 -2.47 -8.12 -12.87
C LEU A 68 -1.27 -7.21 -13.17
N ASN A 69 -0.67 -6.58 -12.17
CA ASN A 69 0.50 -5.71 -12.35
C ASN A 69 1.75 -6.50 -12.78
N LEU A 70 1.93 -7.72 -12.26
CA LEU A 70 2.97 -8.66 -12.73
C LEU A 70 2.64 -9.30 -14.09
N GLY A 71 1.42 -9.11 -14.61
CA GLY A 71 0.96 -9.71 -15.85
C GLY A 71 0.66 -11.21 -15.75
N PHE A 72 0.42 -11.73 -14.54
CA PHE A 72 0.04 -13.12 -14.28
C PHE A 72 -1.41 -13.21 -13.80
N PRO A 73 -2.23 -14.19 -14.21
CA PRO A 73 -1.98 -15.26 -15.19
C PRO A 73 -2.35 -14.87 -16.63
N LEU A 74 -2.97 -13.71 -16.84
CA LEU A 74 -3.60 -13.30 -18.10
C LEU A 74 -2.61 -12.76 -19.16
N GLY A 75 -1.33 -12.60 -18.80
CA GLY A 75 -0.28 -12.06 -19.66
C GLY A 75 -0.20 -10.53 -19.64
N ARG A 76 0.85 -9.99 -20.27
CA ARG A 76 1.17 -8.54 -20.27
C ARG A 76 0.09 -7.65 -20.91
N ARG A 77 -0.81 -8.23 -21.73
CA ARG A 77 -1.90 -7.49 -22.38
C ARG A 77 -2.90 -6.92 -21.38
N PHE A 78 -3.11 -7.59 -20.25
CA PHE A 78 -4.05 -7.18 -19.21
C PHE A 78 -3.33 -6.57 -18.01
N LYS A 79 -2.10 -6.10 -18.23
CA LYS A 79 -1.31 -5.49 -17.17
C LYS A 79 -1.92 -4.17 -16.73
N ILE A 80 -2.08 -3.99 -15.42
CA ILE A 80 -2.61 -2.78 -14.80
C ILE A 80 -1.50 -2.11 -14.00
N PHE A 81 -1.32 -0.80 -14.18
CA PHE A 81 -0.44 0.03 -13.38
C PHE A 81 -1.23 0.70 -12.26
N MET A 82 -0.60 0.95 -11.10
CA MET A 82 -1.29 1.63 -9.99
C MET A 82 -1.64 3.06 -10.40
N GLY A 83 -0.67 3.75 -11.00
CA GLY A 83 -0.77 5.14 -11.37
C GLY A 83 -0.69 6.06 -10.16
N ASP A 84 -0.62 7.36 -10.41
CA ASP A 84 -0.42 8.37 -9.37
C ASP A 84 -1.51 8.38 -8.31
N ALA A 85 -2.77 8.19 -8.72
CA ALA A 85 -3.89 8.18 -7.79
C ALA A 85 -3.80 7.04 -6.77
N GLY A 86 -3.45 5.83 -7.23
CA GLY A 86 -3.36 4.68 -6.34
C GLY A 86 -2.10 4.73 -5.49
N SER A 87 -0.95 5.10 -6.06
CA SER A 87 0.32 5.13 -5.31
C SER A 87 0.33 6.20 -4.22
N MET A 88 -0.26 7.37 -4.46
CA MET A 88 -0.42 8.43 -3.45
C MET A 88 -1.46 8.11 -2.38
N PHE A 89 -2.45 7.26 -2.67
CA PHE A 89 -3.43 6.82 -1.67
C PHE A 89 -2.84 5.77 -0.71
N ILE A 90 -1.96 4.92 -1.22
CA ILE A 90 -1.29 3.87 -0.44
C ILE A 90 -0.20 4.45 0.47
N GLY A 91 0.54 5.45 -0.01
CA GLY A 91 1.54 6.18 0.78
C GLY A 91 0.92 7.16 1.76
#